data_AF-A0A6J4HGI5-F1
#
_entry.id   AF-A0A6J4HGI5-F1
#
_cell.length_a   1.000
_cell.length_b   1.000
_cell.length_c   1.000
_cell.angle_alpha   90.00
_cell.angle_beta   90.00
_cell.angle_gamma   90.00
#
_symmetry.space_group_name_H-M   'P 1'
#
loop_
_entity.id
_entity.type
_entity.pdbx_description
1 polymer ?
#
loop_
_entity_poly.entity_id
_entity_poly.type
_entity_poly.pdbx_seq_one_letter_code
_entity_poly.pdbx_strand_id
1 'polypeptide(L)'
;MSRQPSLNSWRGYLAASIGGATGALVLTALCFFLGYVYVRTKTNVGLEGIVLLLWCSYGGFWIGEVLGCWLALRLGGYANASRTTSFLAGLTFFAVLVFFSNIPMAFTRGINAAFWLLVGLTSITLPLLARFLAR
;
A
#
# COMPACT_ATOMS: atom_id res chain seq x y z
N MET A 1 5.85 24.48 24.78
CA MET A 1 4.43 24.24 24.40
C MET A 1 4.30 24.34 22.89
N SER A 2 4.55 23.23 22.18
CA SER A 2 4.32 23.17 20.72
C SER A 2 2.82 23.07 20.48
N ARG A 3 2.27 24.01 19.70
CA ARG A 3 0.86 24.00 19.27
C ARG A 3 0.55 22.64 18.65
N GLN A 4 -0.25 21.83 19.35
CA GLN A 4 -0.89 20.68 18.73
C GLN A 4 -1.82 21.24 17.65
N PRO A 5 -1.68 20.85 16.36
CA PRO A 5 -2.64 21.24 15.35
C PRO A 5 -4.01 20.70 15.76
N SER A 6 -4.85 21.59 16.28
CA SER A 6 -6.22 21.29 16.65
C SER A 6 -7.00 20.91 15.39
N LEU A 7 -7.43 19.66 15.31
CA LEU A 7 -8.72 19.20 14.77
C LEU A 7 -9.19 19.71 13.41
N ASN A 8 -8.34 20.21 12.51
CA ASN A 8 -8.65 20.14 11.08
C ASN A 8 -8.30 18.75 10.57
N SER A 9 -9.02 17.76 11.13
CA SER A 9 -8.85 16.33 10.91
C SER A 9 -8.74 16.00 9.42
N TRP A 10 -9.48 16.72 8.57
CA TRP A 10 -9.44 16.66 7.11
C TRP A 10 -8.06 16.86 6.47
N ARG A 11 -7.25 17.80 6.96
CA ARG A 11 -5.93 18.08 6.36
C ARG A 11 -4.92 16.98 6.66
N GLY A 12 -4.96 16.40 7.87
CA GLY A 12 -4.17 15.23 8.23
C GLY A 12 -4.56 14.01 7.39
N TYR A 13 -5.86 13.83 7.13
CA TYR A 13 -6.36 12.76 6.26
C TYR A 13 -5.86 12.90 4.83
N LEU A 14 -6.01 14.08 4.24
CA LEU A 14 -5.52 14.32 2.88
C LEU A 14 -4.01 14.12 2.80
N ALA A 15 -3.25 14.63 3.78
CA ALA A 15 -1.81 14.43 3.80
C ALA A 15 -1.44 12.94 3.88
N ALA A 16 -2.07 12.17 4.77
CA ALA A 16 -1.81 10.74 4.93
C ALA A 16 -2.20 9.93 3.68
N SER A 17 -3.37 10.19 3.10
CA SER A 17 -3.86 9.50 1.91
C SER A 17 -3.05 9.86 0.67
N ILE A 18 -2.73 11.14 0.47
CA ILE A 18 -1.90 11.59 -0.66
C ILE A 18 -0.48 11.06 -0.48
N GLY A 19 0.08 11.15 0.73
CA GLY A 19 1.40 10.62 1.05
C GLY A 19 1.48 9.11 0.80
N GLY A 20 0.51 8.35 1.31
CA GLY A 20 0.41 6.91 1.09
C GLY A 20 0.23 6.55 -0.37
N ALA A 21 -0.73 7.16 -1.08
CA ALA A 21 -0.94 6.91 -2.51
C ALA A 21 0.29 7.26 -3.34
N THR A 22 0.96 8.38 -3.05
CA THR A 22 2.18 8.80 -3.75
C THR A 22 3.32 7.83 -3.47
N GLY A 23 3.54 7.46 -2.21
CA GLY A 23 4.55 6.49 -1.82
C GLY A 23 4.31 5.12 -2.46
N ALA A 24 3.06 4.67 -2.47
CA ALA A 24 2.63 3.43 -3.11
C ALA A 24 2.92 3.47 -4.61
N LEU A 25 2.52 4.52 -5.33
CA LEU A 25 2.79 4.66 -6.76
C LEU A 25 4.28 4.66 -7.08
N VAL A 26 5.07 5.44 -6.33
CA VAL A 26 6.52 5.56 -6.53
C VAL A 26 7.22 4.22 -6.29
N LEU A 27 6.99 3.58 -5.14
CA LEU A 27 7.64 2.30 -4.84
C LEU A 27 7.13 1.17 -5.72
N THR A 28 5.85 1.15 -6.09
CA THR A 28 5.31 0.16 -7.05
C THR A 28 6.02 0.28 -8.39
N ALA A 29 6.13 1.49 -8.94
CA ALA A 29 6.80 1.72 -10.21
C ALA A 29 8.29 1.32 -10.13
N LEU A 30 8.95 1.67 -9.03
CA LEU A 30 10.37 1.39 -8.82
C LEU A 30 10.64 -0.11 -8.64
N CYS A 31 9.83 -0.81 -7.83
CA CYS A 31 9.92 -2.25 -7.66
C CYS A 31 9.54 -3.01 -8.94
N PHE A 32 8.53 -2.55 -9.68
CA PHE A 32 8.17 -3.13 -10.97
C PHE A 32 9.31 -2.99 -11.98
N PHE A 33 9.93 -1.81 -12.05
CA PHE A 33 11.09 -1.58 -12.91
C PHE A 33 12.26 -2.50 -12.53
N LEU A 34 12.59 -2.62 -11.25
CA LEU A 34 13.62 -3.55 -10.77
C LEU A 34 13.29 -5.01 -11.12
N GLY A 35 12.06 -5.44 -10.88
CA GLY A 35 11.59 -6.78 -11.22
C GLY A 35 11.67 -7.05 -12.72
N TYR A 36 11.32 -6.07 -13.56
CA TYR A 36 11.41 -6.18 -15.01
C TYR A 36 12.85 -6.31 -15.49
N VAL A 37 13.76 -5.49 -14.96
CA VAL A 37 15.19 -5.58 -15.26
C VAL A 37 15.76 -6.93 -14.81
N TYR A 38 15.35 -7.43 -13.64
CA TYR A 38 15.76 -8.76 -13.16
C TYR A 38 15.28 -9.88 -14.09
N VAL A 39 14.00 -9.84 -14.48
CA VAL A 39 13.42 -10.85 -15.39
C VAL A 39 14.10 -10.79 -16.76
N ARG A 40 14.44 -9.61 -17.26
CA ARG A 40 15.17 -9.43 -18.54
C ARG A 40 16.61 -9.94 -18.52
N THR A 41 17.28 -9.90 -17.37
CA THR A 41 18.69 -10.32 -17.25
C THR A 41 18.85 -11.82 -17.03
N LYS A 42 17.77 -12.53 -16.68
CA LYS A 42 17.73 -13.98 -16.54
C LYS A 42 17.21 -14.64 -17.83
N THR A 43 17.99 -15.53 -18.42
CA THR A 43 17.54 -16.44 -19.47
C THR A 43 16.67 -17.55 -18.83
N ASN A 44 15.46 -17.79 -19.36
CA ASN A 44 14.44 -18.75 -18.86
C ASN A 44 13.60 -18.34 -17.64
N VAL A 45 13.09 -17.12 -17.59
CA VAL A 45 12.03 -16.79 -16.61
C VAL A 45 10.66 -17.06 -17.24
N GLY A 46 10.06 -18.20 -16.89
CA GLY A 46 8.69 -18.56 -17.27
C GLY A 46 7.65 -17.89 -16.36
N LEU A 47 6.71 -18.67 -15.82
CA LEU A 47 5.70 -18.17 -14.87
C LEU A 47 6.31 -17.50 -13.63
N GLU A 48 7.49 -17.93 -13.20
CA GLU A 48 8.19 -17.37 -12.03
C GLU A 48 8.48 -15.88 -12.18
N GLY A 49 8.71 -15.39 -13.41
CA GLY A 49 8.98 -13.98 -13.67
C GLY A 49 7.74 -13.12 -13.46
N ILE A 50 6.56 -13.66 -13.79
CA ILE A 50 5.27 -12.98 -13.58
C ILE A 50 4.96 -12.92 -12.08
N VAL A 51 5.20 -14.02 -11.37
CA VAL A 51 5.01 -14.07 -9.91
C VAL A 51 5.93 -13.06 -9.22
N LEU A 52 7.20 -12.98 -9.64
CA LEU A 52 8.16 -12.01 -9.11
C LEU A 52 7.71 -10.57 -9.37
N LEU A 53 7.26 -10.25 -10.59
CA LEU A 53 6.75 -8.92 -10.93
C LEU A 53 5.53 -8.54 -10.10
N LEU A 54 4.60 -9.48 -9.88
CA LEU A 54 3.44 -9.27 -9.00
C LEU A 54 3.88 -9.05 -7.55
N TRP A 55 4.85 -9.84 -7.06
CA TRP A 55 5.43 -9.68 -5.72
C TRP A 55 6.10 -8.33 -5.53
N CYS A 56 6.91 -7.90 -6.50
CA CYS A 56 7.54 -6.59 -6.50
C CYS A 56 6.51 -5.46 -6.54
N SER A 57 5.46 -5.59 -7.37
CA SER A 57 4.42 -4.56 -7.49
C SER A 57 3.65 -4.39 -6.19
N TYR A 58 3.17 -5.50 -5.60
CA TYR A 58 2.40 -5.45 -4.35
C TYR A 58 3.26 -5.14 -3.13
N GLY A 59 4.49 -5.65 -3.07
CA GLY A 59 5.44 -5.31 -2.02
C GLY A 59 5.80 -3.82 -2.07
N GLY A 60 6.06 -3.28 -3.27
CA GLY A 60 6.28 -1.86 -3.49
C GLY A 60 5.07 -1.01 -3.11
N PHE A 61 3.87 -1.43 -3.50
CA PHE A 61 2.61 -0.78 -3.11
C PHE A 61 2.47 -0.71 -1.59
N TRP A 62 2.60 -1.85 -0.90
CA TRP A 62 2.44 -1.94 0.55
C TRP A 62 3.46 -1.09 1.31
N ILE A 63 4.74 -1.27 1.01
CA ILE A 63 5.82 -0.53 1.67
C ILE A 63 5.68 0.97 1.37
N GLY A 64 5.37 1.31 0.13
CA GLY A 64 5.19 2.69 -0.30
C GLY A 64 4.01 3.38 0.37
N GLU A 65 2.88 2.68 0.53
CA GLU A 65 1.71 3.21 1.21
C GLU A 65 1.99 3.48 2.69
N VAL A 66 2.61 2.52 3.38
CA VAL A 66 2.94 2.64 4.81
C VAL A 66 3.97 3.74 5.05
N LEU A 67 5.06 3.76 4.27
CA LEU A 67 6.12 4.76 4.40
C LEU A 67 5.63 6.15 3.99
N GLY A 68 4.89 6.26 2.90
CA GLY A 68 4.35 7.52 2.41
C GLY A 68 3.35 8.13 3.39
N CYS A 69 2.47 7.31 3.97
CA CYS A 69 1.55 7.72 5.02
C CYS A 69 2.30 8.19 6.28
N TRP A 70 3.32 7.43 6.69
CA TRP A 70 4.13 7.77 7.86
C TRP A 70 4.90 9.07 7.67
N LEU A 71 5.52 9.25 6.50
CA LEU A 71 6.28 10.45 6.18
C LEU A 71 5.37 11.67 6.17
N ALA A 72 4.20 11.59 5.53
CA ALA A 72 3.24 12.69 5.49
C ALA A 72 2.70 13.07 6.87
N LEU A 73 2.38 12.08 7.71
CA LEU A 73 1.94 12.33 9.09
C LEU A 73 3.07 12.89 9.97
N ARG A 74 4.31 12.43 9.78
CA ARG A 74 5.46 12.92 10.53
C ARG A 74 5.81 14.36 10.15
N LEU A 75 5.83 14.67 8.85
CA LEU A 75 6.04 16.03 8.34
C LEU A 75 4.91 16.98 8.75
N GLY A 76 3.68 16.47 8.91
CA GLY A 76 2.55 17.21 9.44
C GLY A 76 2.57 17.46 10.96
N GLY A 77 3.58 16.95 11.69
CA GLY A 77 3.71 17.14 13.13
C GLY A 77 2.69 16.38 13.99
N TYR A 78 2.11 15.29 13.46
CA TYR A 78 1.11 14.50 14.19
C TYR A 78 1.78 13.58 15.22
N ALA A 79 1.44 13.74 16.50
CA ALA A 79 2.04 12.98 17.61
C ALA A 79 1.83 11.46 17.52
N ASN A 80 0.71 11.02 16.93
CA ASN A 80 0.34 9.60 16.83
C ASN A 80 0.73 8.94 15.49
N ALA A 81 1.52 9.62 14.65
CA ALA A 81 1.87 9.14 13.30
C ALA A 81 2.33 7.68 13.26
N SER A 82 3.24 7.30 14.18
CA SER A 82 3.80 5.94 14.24
C SER A 82 2.79 4.86 14.65
N ARG A 83 1.84 5.19 15.53
CA ARG A 83 0.83 4.23 16.00
C ARG A 83 -0.19 3.96 14.90
N THR A 84 -0.61 5.02 14.20
CA THR A 84 -1.54 4.93 13.06
C THR A 84 -0.91 4.16 11.91
N THR A 85 0.34 4.44 11.54
CA THR A 85 1.00 3.70 10.45
C THR A 85 1.35 2.28 10.78
N SER A 86 1.68 1.95 12.04
CA SER A 86 1.91 0.55 12.45
C SER A 86 0.63 -0.27 12.35
N PHE A 87 -0.50 0.29 12.77
CA PHE A 87 -1.80 -0.36 12.62
C PHE A 87 -2.17 -0.52 11.14
N LEU A 88 -1.96 0.52 10.34
CA LEU A 88 -2.18 0.49 8.89
C LEU A 88 -1.32 -0.58 8.21
N ALA A 89 -0.05 -0.71 8.62
CA ALA A 89 0.88 -1.72 8.12
C ALA A 89 0.42 -3.14 8.43
N GLY A 90 -0.11 -3.38 9.63
CA GLY A 90 -0.70 -4.67 9.98
C GLY A 90 -1.94 -5.00 9.14
N LEU A 91 -2.86 -4.04 9.01
CA LEU A 91 -4.10 -4.24 8.25
C LEU A 91 -3.83 -4.49 6.76
N THR A 92 -2.96 -3.68 6.16
CA THR A 92 -2.51 -3.87 4.77
C THR A 92 -1.79 -5.19 4.58
N PHE A 93 -0.98 -5.64 5.53
CA PHE A 93 -0.31 -6.94 5.43
C PHE A 93 -1.30 -8.10 5.38
N PHE A 94 -2.35 -8.07 6.20
CA PHE A 94 -3.44 -9.06 6.11
C PHE A 94 -4.14 -9.02 4.75
N ALA A 95 -4.43 -7.82 4.23
CA ALA A 95 -4.99 -7.68 2.88
C ALA A 95 -4.08 -8.27 1.80
N VAL A 96 -2.77 -8.08 1.92
CA VAL A 96 -1.76 -8.67 1.03
C VAL A 96 -1.75 -10.20 1.12
N LEU A 97 -1.82 -10.77 2.33
CA LEU A 97 -1.90 -12.22 2.48
C LEU A 97 -3.15 -12.81 1.83
N VAL A 98 -4.31 -12.18 2.06
CA VAL A 98 -5.57 -12.57 1.41
C VAL A 98 -5.47 -12.43 -0.10
N PHE A 99 -4.79 -11.39 -0.61
CA PHE A 99 -4.55 -11.22 -2.02
C PHE A 99 -3.75 -12.40 -2.62
N PHE A 100 -2.60 -12.73 -2.01
CA PHE A 100 -1.74 -13.82 -2.48
C PHE A 100 -2.43 -15.18 -2.41
N SER A 101 -3.23 -15.45 -1.36
CA SER A 101 -3.97 -16.71 -1.25
C SER A 101 -5.02 -16.89 -2.35
N ASN A 102 -5.51 -15.80 -2.95
CA ASN A 102 -6.53 -15.82 -3.99
C ASN A 102 -5.97 -15.80 -5.43
N ILE A 103 -4.66 -15.60 -5.61
CA ILE A 103 -4.01 -15.61 -6.94
C ILE A 103 -4.26 -16.91 -7.72
N PRO A 104 -4.15 -18.13 -7.12
CA PRO A 104 -4.40 -19.37 -7.85
C PRO A 104 -5.84 -19.46 -8.37
N MET A 105 -6.78 -18.92 -7.60
CA MET A 105 -8.21 -18.90 -7.91
C MET A 105 -8.54 -17.89 -9.02
N ALA A 106 -7.84 -16.75 -9.06
CA ALA A 106 -7.95 -15.76 -10.12
C ALA A 106 -7.38 -16.25 -11.46
N PHE A 107 -6.29 -17.02 -11.43
CA PHE A 107 -5.71 -17.64 -12.64
C PHE A 107 -6.61 -18.72 -13.24
N THR A 108 -7.35 -19.46 -12.40
CA THR A 108 -8.22 -20.55 -12.86
C THR A 108 -9.60 -20.08 -13.32
N ARG A 109 -10.14 -18.99 -12.78
CA ARG A 109 -11.51 -18.51 -13.09
C ARG A 109 -11.57 -17.21 -13.90
N GLY A 110 -10.43 -16.70 -14.33
CA GLY A 110 -10.32 -15.37 -14.94
C GLY A 110 -10.37 -14.25 -13.88
N ILE A 111 -9.90 -13.06 -14.26
CA ILE A 111 -9.83 -11.89 -13.37
C ILE A 111 -11.26 -11.49 -12.96
N ASN A 112 -11.69 -11.99 -11.80
CA ASN A 112 -13.04 -11.76 -11.28
C ASN A 112 -13.18 -10.32 -10.80
N ALA A 113 -14.30 -9.66 -11.10
CA ALA A 113 -14.60 -8.32 -10.61
C ALA A 113 -14.46 -8.19 -9.08
N ALA A 114 -14.73 -9.29 -8.34
CA ALA A 114 -14.50 -9.40 -6.89
C ALA A 114 -13.04 -9.11 -6.47
N PHE A 115 -12.06 -9.45 -7.31
CA PHE A 115 -10.63 -9.22 -7.08
C PHE A 115 -10.30 -7.72 -7.12
N TRP A 116 -10.74 -7.01 -8.16
CA TRP A 116 -10.59 -5.55 -8.24
C TRP A 116 -11.40 -4.81 -7.18
N LEU A 117 -12.56 -5.36 -6.79
CA LEU A 117 -13.36 -4.86 -5.69
C LEU A 117 -12.62 -4.97 -4.35
N LEU A 118 -11.88 -6.06 -4.12
CA LEU A 118 -11.10 -6.27 -2.89
C LEU A 118 -9.90 -5.32 -2.81
N VAL A 119 -9.19 -5.14 -3.93
CA VAL A 119 -8.11 -4.15 -4.06
C VAL A 119 -8.66 -2.74 -3.84
N GLY A 120 -9.74 -2.37 -4.54
CA GLY A 120 -10.40 -1.07 -4.37
C GLY A 120 -10.93 -0.86 -2.95
N LEU A 121 -11.50 -1.89 -2.33
CA LEU A 121 -11.93 -1.86 -0.94
C LEU A 121 -10.75 -1.61 -0.02
N THR A 122 -9.61 -2.27 -0.20
CA THR A 122 -8.43 -2.01 0.63
C THR A 122 -7.93 -0.57 0.46
N SER A 123 -7.81 -0.10 -0.78
CA SER A 123 -7.40 1.29 -1.08
C SER A 123 -8.38 2.37 -0.58
N ILE A 124 -9.66 2.04 -0.36
CA ILE A 124 -10.69 2.96 0.16
C ILE A 124 -10.87 2.82 1.68
N THR A 125 -10.84 1.60 2.21
CA THR A 125 -11.03 1.30 3.64
C THR A 125 -9.83 1.70 4.47
N LEU A 126 -8.61 1.64 3.95
CA LEU A 126 -7.40 2.07 4.65
C LEU A 126 -7.40 3.57 4.97
N PRO A 127 -7.71 4.48 4.00
CA PRO A 127 -7.96 5.89 4.29
C PRO A 127 -9.10 6.13 5.29
N LEU A 128 -10.17 5.33 5.21
CA LEU A 128 -11.32 5.43 6.11
C LEU A 128 -11.02 4.94 7.54
N LEU A 129 -10.16 3.92 7.71
CA LEU A 129 -9.74 3.44 9.03
C LEU A 129 -8.69 4.35 9.68
N ALA A 130 -7.77 4.91 8.87
CA ALA A 130 -6.89 5.99 9.32
C ALA A 130 -7.70 7.18 9.90
N ARG A 131 -8.91 7.41 9.36
CA ARG A 131 -9.87 8.42 9.86
C ARG A 131 -10.36 8.17 11.29
N PHE A 132 -10.51 6.91 11.70
CA PHE A 132 -10.94 6.55 13.06
C PHE A 132 -9.79 6.58 14.08
N LEU A 133 -8.56 6.33 13.61
CA LEU A 133 -7.37 6.17 14.47
C LEU A 133 -6.55 7.46 14.66
N ALA A 134 -6.78 8.48 13.83
CA ALA A 134 -6.15 9.80 13.98
C ALA A 134 -6.98 10.79 14.84
N ARG A 135 -8.06 10.31 15.50
CA ARG A 135 -8.68 10.98 16.64
C ARG A 135 -7.83 10.78 17.89
#